data_AF-A0AAJ1H4X1-F1
#
_entry.id   AF-A0AAJ1H4X1-F1
#
_cell.length_a   1.000
_cell.length_b   1.000
_cell.length_c   1.000
_cell.angle_alpha   90.00
_cell.angle_beta   90.00
_cell.angle_gamma   90.00
#
_symmetry.space_group_name_H-M   'P 1'
#
loop_
_entity.id
_entity.type
_entity.pdbx_description
1 polymer ?
#
loop_
_entity_poly.entity_id
_entity_poly.type
_entity_poly.pdbx_seq_one_letter_code
_entity_poly.pdbx_strand_id
1 'polypeptide(L)'
;MSDDTTDDRTAADRTAADRTTAARTAADQTTPERVAGTGAAGAATPWYRRRRWSVGTAVLVLALVSVGYEYVSTGPAPTTIRECTIVRGASVSSHAECAGQDLAGADLSGLDLRLADLHGADLRGADLSSTILYGADLTGTDLRGTDLSQSDLTQADLTGASLDGTDFTDAGISGMVVEGTVLAASQYSRWVDDDEPVRVTLEAGTQPGITENSCQDFQGLYYPGQNVVQCRLSTDAQYDGTLSYGRIVEVKRQPIVSVPSEVRLQVGRRASVQLRAESPFPSVFTSFSGSLPPGMRWDADTQQIVGTPTERAIGTRTLEFVADNGRQVRTSMTFTVTE
;
A
#
# COMPACT_ATOMS: atom_id res chain seq x y z
N MET A 1 30.54 -25.93 49.42
CA MET A 1 29.74 -27.17 49.46
C MET A 1 28.82 -27.05 48.25
N SER A 2 29.31 -27.37 47.06
CA SER A 2 29.49 -28.75 46.55
C SER A 2 28.10 -29.38 46.51
N ASP A 3 27.48 -29.65 45.39
CA ASP A 3 27.85 -30.54 44.27
C ASP A 3 26.45 -30.97 43.73
N ASP A 4 26.15 -31.43 42.53
CA ASP A 4 26.86 -31.91 41.36
C ASP A 4 25.76 -32.49 40.41
N THR A 5 26.08 -32.56 39.10
CA THR A 5 25.60 -33.50 38.06
C THR A 5 24.08 -33.65 37.74
N THR A 6 23.58 -33.88 36.51
CA THR A 6 24.12 -34.37 35.22
C THR A 6 23.06 -34.22 34.09
N ASP A 7 23.52 -34.02 32.84
CA ASP A 7 23.11 -34.66 31.55
C ASP A 7 21.61 -34.74 31.12
N ASP A 8 21.17 -34.70 29.85
CA ASP A 8 21.76 -34.79 28.49
C ASP A 8 20.62 -34.47 27.47
N ARG A 9 20.99 -34.20 26.20
CA ARG A 9 20.19 -34.27 24.93
C ARG A 9 19.35 -33.04 24.55
N THR A 10 19.40 -32.47 23.33
CA THR A 10 19.87 -32.99 22.03
C THR A 10 19.91 -31.86 20.98
N ALA A 11 20.93 -31.93 20.13
CA ALA A 11 20.93 -31.75 18.67
C ALA A 11 20.53 -30.42 17.98
N ALA A 12 21.46 -30.05 17.08
CA ALA A 12 21.33 -29.45 15.74
C ALA A 12 21.30 -27.90 15.63
N ASP A 13 22.38 -27.26 15.15
CA ASP A 13 22.76 -27.03 13.72
C ASP A 13 22.02 -25.78 13.17
N ARG A 14 22.58 -24.76 12.51
CA ARG A 14 23.87 -24.52 11.86
C ARG A 14 23.88 -23.05 11.41
N THR A 15 24.91 -22.27 11.73
CA THR A 15 25.31 -21.00 11.06
C THR A 15 26.71 -20.68 11.57
N ALA A 16 27.68 -20.15 10.84
CA ALA A 16 27.83 -19.75 9.46
C ALA A 16 29.33 -19.48 9.26
N ALA A 17 29.74 -19.45 7.99
CA ALA A 17 30.75 -18.56 7.45
C ALA A 17 32.21 -18.63 7.96
N ASP A 18 33.09 -18.85 6.98
CA ASP A 18 34.06 -17.86 6.51
C ASP A 18 35.54 -18.25 6.61
N ARG A 19 36.21 -17.89 5.51
CA ARG A 19 37.62 -17.52 5.35
C ARG A 19 38.75 -18.58 5.24
N THR A 20 39.43 -18.40 4.10
CA THR A 20 40.89 -18.19 3.93
C THR A 20 41.84 -19.37 3.71
N THR A 21 42.32 -19.40 2.46
CA THR A 21 43.72 -19.15 2.07
C THR A 21 44.83 -20.14 2.47
N ALA A 22 45.37 -20.76 1.40
CA ALA A 22 46.78 -21.05 1.12
C ALA A 22 47.54 -22.13 1.91
N ALA A 23 48.11 -23.07 1.13
CA ALA A 23 49.56 -23.22 0.90
C ALA A 23 50.11 -24.66 1.03
N ARG A 24 50.78 -25.07 -0.06
CA ARG A 24 52.06 -25.84 -0.13
C ARG A 24 52.08 -27.33 0.25
N THR A 25 52.42 -28.15 -0.74
CA THR A 25 53.68 -28.96 -0.86
C THR A 25 53.60 -29.75 -2.19
N ALA A 26 54.39 -29.48 -3.25
CA ALA A 26 55.80 -29.86 -3.51
C ALA A 26 56.06 -31.36 -3.29
N ALA A 27 56.70 -32.16 -4.14
CA ALA A 27 57.30 -32.07 -5.47
C ALA A 27 57.69 -33.52 -5.86
N ASP A 28 57.92 -33.80 -7.15
CA ASP A 28 59.24 -34.24 -7.66
C ASP A 28 59.27 -35.38 -8.71
N GLN A 29 59.92 -35.02 -9.83
CA GLN A 29 60.74 -35.77 -10.79
C GLN A 29 60.28 -37.10 -11.43
N THR A 30 60.21 -37.11 -12.77
CA THR A 30 61.32 -37.61 -13.64
C THR A 30 61.01 -37.40 -15.14
N THR A 31 62.02 -36.93 -15.89
CA THR A 31 62.18 -37.01 -17.37
C THR A 31 63.43 -37.90 -17.62
N PRO A 32 63.72 -38.51 -18.79
CA PRO A 32 63.81 -37.91 -20.14
C PRO A 32 63.24 -38.83 -21.27
N GLU A 33 63.08 -38.43 -22.55
CA GLU A 33 64.11 -38.37 -23.60
C GLU A 33 63.60 -37.72 -24.91
N ARG A 34 64.55 -37.16 -25.66
CA ARG A 34 64.41 -36.47 -26.96
C ARG A 34 64.12 -37.44 -28.12
N VAL A 35 63.33 -36.99 -29.10
CA VAL A 35 63.71 -37.05 -30.53
C VAL A 35 63.24 -35.77 -31.24
N ALA A 36 64.17 -35.12 -31.94
CA ALA A 36 63.92 -33.96 -32.78
C ALA A 36 63.32 -34.38 -34.14
N GLY A 37 62.36 -33.60 -34.65
CA GLY A 37 61.82 -33.73 -36.00
C GLY A 37 61.29 -32.38 -36.47
N THR A 38 62.11 -31.70 -37.26
CA THR A 38 61.84 -30.43 -37.95
C THR A 38 60.70 -30.55 -38.97
N GLY A 39 59.86 -29.52 -39.13
CA GLY A 39 59.09 -29.34 -40.37
C GLY A 39 57.83 -28.47 -40.31
N ALA A 40 58.00 -27.21 -40.74
CA ALA A 40 57.07 -26.39 -41.51
C ALA A 40 55.66 -26.02 -40.96
N ALA A 41 55.51 -24.71 -40.74
CA ALA A 41 54.23 -23.99 -40.76
C ALA A 41 53.60 -24.00 -42.16
N GLY A 42 52.28 -24.09 -42.25
CA GLY A 42 51.52 -23.95 -43.50
C GLY A 42 50.00 -23.94 -43.33
N ALA A 43 49.44 -22.73 -43.15
CA ALA A 43 48.08 -22.27 -43.51
C ALA A 43 46.83 -23.03 -42.98
N ALA A 44 46.11 -22.39 -42.05
CA ALA A 44 44.71 -22.69 -41.72
C ALA A 44 43.76 -22.01 -42.73
N THR A 45 42.91 -22.78 -43.42
CA THR A 45 41.78 -22.28 -44.23
C THR A 45 40.48 -22.24 -43.40
N PRO A 46 39.62 -21.21 -43.53
CA PRO A 46 38.39 -21.13 -42.75
C PRO A 46 37.30 -22.06 -43.31
N TRP A 47 36.64 -22.78 -42.40
CA TRP A 47 35.67 -23.84 -42.66
C TRP A 47 34.24 -23.30 -42.76
N TYR A 48 33.86 -22.61 -43.83
CA TYR A 48 32.42 -22.34 -44.06
C TYR A 48 32.01 -22.90 -45.41
N ARG A 49 31.60 -24.17 -45.43
CA ARG A 49 30.89 -24.76 -46.58
C ARG A 49 29.51 -24.12 -46.66
N ARG A 50 29.30 -23.26 -47.67
CA ARG A 50 27.96 -22.82 -48.10
C ARG A 50 27.17 -24.05 -48.56
N ARG A 51 26.32 -24.60 -47.68
CA ARG A 51 25.31 -25.58 -48.11
C ARG A 51 24.30 -24.85 -48.99
N ARG A 52 24.31 -25.14 -50.29
CA ARG A 52 23.26 -24.72 -51.22
C ARG A 52 22.02 -25.57 -50.94
N TRP A 53 20.98 -24.94 -50.42
CA TRP A 53 19.67 -25.57 -50.28
C TRP A 53 19.07 -25.78 -51.67
N SER A 54 18.34 -26.87 -51.88
CA SER A 54 17.52 -26.99 -53.09
C SER A 54 16.37 -25.99 -52.99
N VAL A 55 15.86 -25.52 -54.13
CA VAL A 55 14.70 -24.61 -54.14
C VAL A 55 13.53 -25.21 -53.34
N GLY A 56 13.33 -26.53 -53.43
CA GLY A 56 12.31 -27.24 -52.66
C GLY A 56 12.51 -27.19 -51.14
N THR A 57 13.74 -27.32 -50.63
CA THR A 57 13.97 -27.23 -49.18
C THR A 57 13.89 -25.79 -48.67
N ALA A 58 14.27 -24.80 -49.46
CA ALA A 58 14.08 -23.39 -49.12
C ALA A 58 12.58 -23.04 -49.05
N VAL A 59 11.78 -23.52 -50.00
CA VAL A 59 10.32 -23.31 -50.01
C VAL A 59 9.66 -24.02 -48.83
N LEU A 60 10.08 -25.24 -48.49
CA LEU A 60 9.52 -25.97 -47.34
C LEU A 60 9.84 -25.26 -46.02
N VAL A 61 11.08 -24.78 -45.83
CA VAL A 61 11.45 -24.02 -44.64
C VAL A 61 10.68 -22.71 -44.57
N LEU A 62 10.57 -21.97 -45.69
CA LEU A 62 9.78 -20.75 -45.73
C LEU A 62 8.30 -21.04 -45.43
N ALA A 63 7.72 -22.11 -45.97
CA ALA A 63 6.34 -22.50 -45.67
C ALA A 63 6.16 -22.88 -44.20
N LEU A 64 7.11 -23.61 -43.59
CA LEU A 64 7.06 -23.95 -42.17
C LEU A 64 7.26 -22.72 -41.28
N VAL A 65 8.14 -21.80 -41.67
CA VAL A 65 8.31 -20.52 -40.98
C VAL A 65 7.08 -19.65 -41.16
N SER A 66 6.44 -19.61 -42.32
CA SER A 66 5.21 -18.86 -42.57
C SER A 66 4.03 -19.44 -41.81
N VAL A 67 3.82 -20.76 -41.85
CA VAL A 67 2.77 -21.46 -41.08
C VAL A 67 3.03 -21.32 -39.58
N GLY A 68 4.28 -21.46 -39.15
CA GLY A 68 4.67 -21.22 -37.76
C GLY A 68 4.51 -19.76 -37.35
N TYR A 69 4.81 -18.81 -38.22
CA TYR A 69 4.64 -17.37 -38.00
C TYR A 69 3.16 -17.01 -37.92
N GLU A 70 2.31 -17.56 -38.79
CA GLU A 70 0.87 -17.35 -38.78
C GLU A 70 0.26 -17.89 -37.48
N TYR A 71 0.64 -19.12 -37.07
CA TYR A 71 0.21 -19.74 -35.81
C TYR A 71 0.69 -19.00 -34.54
N VAL A 72 1.89 -18.40 -34.57
CA VAL A 72 2.43 -17.61 -33.46
C VAL A 72 1.88 -16.18 -33.45
N SER A 73 1.48 -15.64 -34.62
CA SER A 73 0.95 -14.28 -34.75
C SER A 73 -0.54 -14.17 -34.42
N THR A 74 -1.32 -15.24 -34.63
CA THR A 74 -2.71 -15.31 -34.20
C THR A 74 -2.73 -15.90 -32.78
N GLY A 75 -2.56 -15.06 -31.78
CA GLY A 75 -2.90 -15.43 -30.40
C GLY A 75 -4.34 -15.97 -30.32
N PRO A 76 -4.71 -16.67 -29.23
CA PRO A 76 -6.09 -17.13 -29.05
C PRO A 76 -7.08 -15.97 -29.24
N ALA A 77 -8.18 -16.23 -29.95
CA ALA A 77 -9.20 -15.22 -30.21
C ALA A 77 -9.72 -14.62 -28.88
N PRO A 78 -10.01 -13.30 -28.84
CA PRO A 78 -10.59 -12.68 -27.65
C PRO A 78 -11.95 -13.33 -27.36
N THR A 79 -12.20 -13.59 -26.07
CA THR A 79 -13.48 -14.11 -25.61
C THR A 79 -14.30 -12.94 -25.12
N THR A 80 -15.48 -12.72 -25.68
CA THR A 80 -16.40 -11.71 -25.16
C THR A 80 -17.38 -12.37 -24.20
N ILE A 81 -17.37 -11.94 -22.94
CA ILE A 81 -18.37 -12.31 -21.95
C ILE A 81 -19.19 -11.05 -21.67
N ARG A 82 -20.44 -11.04 -22.13
CA ARG A 82 -21.31 -9.85 -22.13
C ARG A 82 -20.65 -8.69 -22.91
N GLU A 83 -20.30 -7.60 -22.25
CA GLU A 83 -19.64 -6.42 -22.82
C GLU A 83 -18.13 -6.38 -22.49
N CYS A 84 -17.65 -7.35 -21.70
CA CYS A 84 -16.25 -7.50 -21.31
C CYS A 84 -15.49 -8.30 -22.38
N THR A 85 -14.49 -7.67 -22.99
CA THR A 85 -13.63 -8.33 -23.98
C THR A 85 -12.38 -8.84 -23.27
N ILE A 86 -12.25 -10.16 -23.20
CA ILE A 86 -11.14 -10.83 -22.55
C ILE A 86 -10.09 -11.21 -23.59
N VAL A 87 -8.90 -10.65 -23.43
CA VAL A 87 -7.74 -10.99 -24.26
C VAL A 87 -6.82 -11.88 -23.43
N ARG A 88 -6.64 -13.14 -23.83
CA ARG A 88 -5.75 -14.07 -23.10
C ARG A 88 -4.28 -13.67 -23.25
N GLY A 89 -3.49 -13.87 -22.20
CA GLY A 89 -2.05 -13.62 -22.23
C GLY A 89 -1.69 -12.15 -22.09
N ALA A 90 -2.39 -11.46 -21.18
CA ALA A 90 -2.32 -10.02 -21.08
C ALA A 90 -0.89 -9.48 -20.90
N SER A 91 -0.58 -8.43 -21.64
CA SER A 91 0.63 -7.62 -21.51
C SER A 91 0.22 -6.22 -21.07
N VAL A 92 1.17 -5.37 -20.68
CA VAL A 92 0.91 -3.96 -20.30
C VAL A 92 0.13 -3.17 -21.39
N SER A 93 0.10 -3.66 -22.63
CA SER A 93 -0.61 -3.04 -23.76
C SER A 93 -1.83 -3.82 -24.26
N SER A 94 -2.19 -4.95 -23.64
CA SER A 94 -3.32 -5.78 -24.05
C SER A 94 -3.85 -6.54 -22.85
N HIS A 95 -4.93 -6.09 -22.24
CA HIS A 95 -5.59 -6.74 -21.11
C HIS A 95 -7.09 -6.80 -21.33
N ALA A 96 -7.82 -7.48 -20.44
CA ALA A 96 -9.27 -7.39 -20.44
C ALA A 96 -9.69 -5.96 -20.01
N GLU A 97 -10.65 -5.38 -20.71
CA GLU A 97 -11.23 -4.07 -20.39
C GLU A 97 -12.71 -4.26 -20.04
N CYS A 98 -12.97 -4.29 -18.74
CA CYS A 98 -14.25 -4.71 -18.17
C CYS A 98 -14.71 -3.76 -17.05
N ALA A 99 -14.13 -2.56 -17.04
CA ALA A 99 -14.49 -1.46 -16.16
C ALA A 99 -15.99 -1.15 -16.16
N GLY A 100 -16.57 -1.09 -14.97
CA GLY A 100 -17.97 -0.73 -14.73
C GLY A 100 -19.00 -1.69 -15.31
N GLN A 101 -18.59 -2.86 -15.81
CA GLN A 101 -19.48 -3.80 -16.49
C GLN A 101 -20.31 -4.60 -15.48
N ASP A 102 -21.53 -4.97 -15.88
CA ASP A 102 -22.34 -5.96 -15.17
C ASP A 102 -21.83 -7.36 -15.53
N LEU A 103 -21.14 -7.99 -14.60
CA LEU A 103 -20.64 -9.36 -14.66
C LEU A 103 -21.23 -10.22 -13.53
N ALA A 104 -22.33 -9.78 -12.91
CA ALA A 104 -22.93 -10.49 -11.79
C ALA A 104 -23.34 -11.91 -12.20
N GLY A 105 -22.87 -12.92 -11.46
CA GLY A 105 -23.10 -14.33 -11.74
C GLY A 105 -22.44 -14.86 -13.02
N ALA A 106 -21.49 -14.12 -13.61
CA ALA A 106 -20.75 -14.61 -14.77
C ALA A 106 -19.80 -15.76 -14.38
N ASP A 107 -19.64 -16.72 -15.29
CA ASP A 107 -18.59 -17.74 -15.21
C ASP A 107 -17.33 -17.18 -15.86
N LEU A 108 -16.36 -16.84 -15.02
CA LEU A 108 -15.04 -16.34 -15.38
C LEU A 108 -13.95 -17.32 -14.91
N SER A 109 -14.33 -18.54 -14.54
CA SER A 109 -13.45 -19.52 -13.92
C SER A 109 -12.29 -19.93 -14.84
N GLY A 110 -11.10 -20.08 -14.26
CA GLY A 110 -9.89 -20.51 -14.96
C GLY A 110 -9.37 -19.56 -16.05
N LEU A 111 -9.91 -18.33 -16.13
CA LEU A 111 -9.46 -17.36 -17.11
C LEU A 111 -8.13 -16.73 -16.74
N ASP A 112 -7.40 -16.27 -17.75
CA ASP A 112 -6.22 -15.43 -17.59
C ASP A 112 -6.64 -13.96 -17.71
N LEU A 113 -6.84 -13.31 -16.56
CA LEU A 113 -7.25 -11.91 -16.39
C LEU A 113 -6.13 -11.08 -15.74
N ARG A 114 -4.88 -11.45 -15.96
CA ARG A 114 -3.73 -10.68 -15.45
C ARG A 114 -3.78 -9.25 -15.95
N LEU A 115 -3.49 -8.29 -15.08
CA LEU A 115 -3.50 -6.86 -15.38
C LEU A 115 -4.85 -6.36 -15.97
N ALA A 116 -5.94 -7.11 -15.79
CA ALA A 116 -7.25 -6.71 -16.27
C ALA A 116 -7.72 -5.43 -15.59
N ASP A 117 -8.38 -4.58 -16.36
CA ASP A 117 -9.11 -3.44 -15.82
C ASP A 117 -10.57 -3.88 -15.53
N LEU A 118 -10.88 -4.06 -14.26
CA LEU A 118 -12.20 -4.43 -13.74
C LEU A 118 -12.75 -3.34 -12.81
N HIS A 119 -12.18 -2.13 -12.80
CA HIS A 119 -12.57 -1.11 -11.82
C HIS A 119 -14.08 -0.83 -11.85
N GLY A 120 -14.71 -0.82 -10.68
CA GLY A 120 -16.14 -0.57 -10.52
C GLY A 120 -17.08 -1.61 -11.15
N ALA A 121 -16.58 -2.74 -11.63
CA ALA A 121 -17.43 -3.81 -12.16
C ALA A 121 -18.33 -4.44 -11.07
N ASP A 122 -19.53 -4.85 -11.47
CA ASP A 122 -20.43 -5.64 -10.63
C ASP A 122 -20.12 -7.13 -10.86
N LEU A 123 -19.44 -7.75 -9.91
CA LEU A 123 -19.01 -9.15 -9.94
C LEU A 123 -19.80 -10.01 -8.96
N ARG A 124 -20.93 -9.51 -8.42
CA ARG A 124 -21.68 -10.21 -7.38
C ARG A 124 -22.04 -11.64 -7.79
N GLY A 125 -21.65 -12.60 -6.97
CA GLY A 125 -21.92 -14.02 -7.21
C GLY A 125 -21.25 -14.60 -8.45
N ALA A 126 -20.29 -13.90 -9.06
CA ALA A 126 -19.53 -14.45 -10.18
C ALA A 126 -18.63 -15.61 -9.71
N ASP A 127 -18.32 -16.50 -10.65
CA ASP A 127 -17.33 -17.56 -10.45
C ASP A 127 -16.00 -17.10 -11.06
N LEU A 128 -15.05 -16.74 -10.20
CA LEU A 128 -13.66 -16.41 -10.54
C LEU A 128 -12.71 -17.49 -10.00
N SER A 129 -13.21 -18.70 -9.71
CA SER A 129 -12.38 -19.78 -9.20
C SER A 129 -11.24 -20.13 -10.19
N SER A 130 -10.05 -20.43 -9.66
CA SER A 130 -8.85 -20.75 -10.45
C SER A 130 -8.41 -19.67 -11.47
N THR A 131 -8.91 -18.43 -11.35
CA THR A 131 -8.59 -17.33 -12.28
C THR A 131 -7.23 -16.71 -11.96
N ILE A 132 -6.48 -16.30 -12.98
CA ILE A 132 -5.24 -15.54 -12.79
C ILE A 132 -5.57 -14.05 -12.84
N LEU A 133 -5.52 -13.37 -11.70
CA LEU A 133 -5.81 -11.93 -11.51
C LEU A 133 -4.56 -11.13 -11.11
N TYR A 134 -3.36 -11.67 -11.36
CA TYR A 134 -2.10 -11.00 -11.01
C TYR A 134 -2.09 -9.55 -11.51
N GLY A 135 -1.94 -8.60 -10.58
CA GLY A 135 -1.88 -7.17 -10.86
C GLY A 135 -3.14 -6.56 -11.47
N ALA A 136 -4.31 -7.23 -11.40
CA ALA A 136 -5.57 -6.68 -11.91
C ALA A 136 -6.06 -5.49 -11.07
N ASP A 137 -6.71 -4.53 -11.72
CA ASP A 137 -7.42 -3.43 -11.06
C ASP A 137 -8.86 -3.87 -10.76
N LEU A 138 -9.16 -4.13 -9.49
CA LEU A 138 -10.47 -4.47 -8.95
C LEU A 138 -11.00 -3.34 -8.05
N THR A 139 -10.51 -2.11 -8.22
CA THR A 139 -10.87 -0.99 -7.35
C THR A 139 -12.36 -0.69 -7.43
N GLY A 140 -13.01 -0.48 -6.28
CA GLY A 140 -14.43 -0.18 -6.19
C GLY A 140 -15.39 -1.25 -6.73
N THR A 141 -14.91 -2.47 -6.99
CA THR A 141 -15.76 -3.58 -7.46
C THR A 141 -16.73 -4.06 -6.39
N ASP A 142 -17.85 -4.64 -6.84
CA ASP A 142 -18.76 -5.38 -5.98
C ASP A 142 -18.52 -6.89 -6.13
N LEU A 143 -17.76 -7.47 -5.21
CA LEU A 143 -17.38 -8.89 -5.20
C LEU A 143 -18.23 -9.71 -4.22
N ARG A 144 -19.38 -9.19 -3.75
CA ARG A 144 -20.19 -9.89 -2.74
C ARG A 144 -20.64 -11.27 -3.24
N GLY A 145 -20.38 -12.30 -2.44
CA GLY A 145 -20.71 -13.69 -2.76
C GLY A 145 -19.94 -14.30 -3.95
N THR A 146 -18.87 -13.65 -4.41
CA THR A 146 -18.02 -14.14 -5.51
C THR A 146 -17.15 -15.32 -5.04
N ASP A 147 -16.95 -16.30 -5.90
CA ASP A 147 -15.98 -17.37 -5.68
C ASP A 147 -14.61 -16.95 -6.24
N LEU A 148 -13.63 -16.70 -5.38
CA LEU A 148 -12.23 -16.44 -5.74
C LEU A 148 -11.32 -17.62 -5.33
N SER A 149 -11.90 -18.80 -5.08
CA SER A 149 -11.12 -19.94 -4.63
C SER A 149 -10.05 -20.35 -5.65
N GLN A 150 -8.84 -20.67 -5.17
CA GLN A 150 -7.68 -21.04 -6.00
C GLN A 150 -7.25 -19.98 -7.03
N SER A 151 -7.76 -18.74 -6.92
CA SER A 151 -7.34 -17.64 -7.80
C SER A 151 -5.98 -17.05 -7.39
N ASP A 152 -5.30 -16.41 -8.33
CA ASP A 152 -4.07 -15.64 -8.05
C ASP A 152 -4.37 -14.13 -8.08
N LEU A 153 -4.54 -13.52 -6.90
CA LEU A 153 -4.73 -12.08 -6.69
C LEU A 153 -3.42 -11.36 -6.32
N THR A 154 -2.27 -11.99 -6.56
CA THR A 154 -0.97 -11.40 -6.24
C THR A 154 -0.84 -10.03 -6.91
N GLN A 155 -0.52 -8.99 -6.13
CA GLN A 155 -0.44 -7.58 -6.58
C GLN A 155 -1.75 -6.97 -7.12
N ALA A 156 -2.91 -7.61 -7.00
CA ALA A 156 -4.18 -7.01 -7.42
C ALA A 156 -4.58 -5.84 -6.50
N ASP A 157 -5.29 -4.86 -7.04
CA ASP A 157 -5.79 -3.71 -6.27
C ASP A 157 -7.30 -3.83 -6.03
N LEU A 158 -7.71 -4.11 -4.79
CA LEU A 158 -9.11 -4.20 -4.37
C LEU A 158 -9.54 -2.94 -3.60
N THR A 159 -8.85 -1.80 -3.73
CA THR A 159 -9.17 -0.59 -2.96
C THR A 159 -10.65 -0.22 -3.08
N GLY A 160 -11.35 -0.13 -1.95
CA GLY A 160 -12.77 0.19 -1.88
C GLY A 160 -13.74 -0.91 -2.36
N ALA A 161 -13.27 -2.12 -2.65
CA ALA A 161 -14.13 -3.22 -3.08
C ALA A 161 -15.00 -3.79 -1.94
N SER A 162 -16.18 -4.30 -2.28
CA SER A 162 -17.11 -4.95 -1.35
C SER A 162 -16.92 -6.47 -1.38
N LEU A 163 -16.50 -7.09 -0.26
CA LEU A 163 -16.09 -8.51 -0.20
C LEU A 163 -16.98 -9.38 0.72
N ASP A 164 -18.23 -8.98 0.95
CA ASP A 164 -19.11 -9.74 1.86
C ASP A 164 -19.41 -11.12 1.27
N GLY A 165 -19.01 -12.18 1.98
CA GLY A 165 -19.22 -13.56 1.54
C GLY A 165 -18.37 -13.99 0.35
N THR A 166 -17.35 -13.21 -0.04
CA THR A 166 -16.36 -13.61 -1.05
C THR A 166 -15.50 -14.75 -0.52
N ASP A 167 -15.32 -15.80 -1.32
CA ASP A 167 -14.53 -16.98 -0.94
C ASP A 167 -13.06 -16.85 -1.41
N PHE A 168 -12.10 -16.87 -0.48
CA PHE A 168 -10.67 -16.80 -0.76
C PHE A 168 -9.95 -18.14 -0.53
N THR A 169 -10.66 -19.27 -0.45
CA THR A 169 -10.04 -20.58 -0.18
C THR A 169 -8.96 -20.91 -1.21
N ASP A 170 -7.76 -21.20 -0.75
CA ASP A 170 -6.56 -21.45 -1.57
C ASP A 170 -6.16 -20.29 -2.50
N ALA A 171 -6.67 -19.07 -2.30
CA ALA A 171 -6.32 -17.91 -3.12
C ALA A 171 -4.95 -17.32 -2.74
N GLY A 172 -4.14 -17.00 -3.76
CA GLY A 172 -2.89 -16.25 -3.61
C GLY A 172 -3.19 -14.76 -3.46
N ILE A 173 -2.72 -14.12 -2.39
CA ILE A 173 -3.08 -12.75 -2.00
C ILE A 173 -1.86 -11.85 -1.76
N SER A 174 -0.67 -12.32 -2.12
CA SER A 174 0.59 -11.65 -1.82
C SER A 174 0.66 -10.26 -2.43
N GLY A 175 0.80 -9.24 -1.56
CA GLY A 175 0.87 -7.83 -1.96
C GLY A 175 -0.38 -7.27 -2.63
N MET A 176 -1.53 -7.95 -2.50
CA MET A 176 -2.84 -7.40 -2.84
C MET A 176 -3.11 -6.12 -2.03
N VAL A 177 -3.67 -5.08 -2.65
CA VAL A 177 -4.06 -3.84 -1.95
C VAL A 177 -5.52 -3.96 -1.52
N VAL A 178 -5.81 -3.72 -0.24
CA VAL A 178 -7.16 -3.91 0.34
C VAL A 178 -7.69 -2.67 1.07
N GLU A 179 -7.12 -1.49 0.82
CA GLU A 179 -7.52 -0.26 1.50
C GLU A 179 -9.01 0.03 1.31
N GLY A 180 -9.74 0.33 2.39
CA GLY A 180 -11.17 0.63 2.32
C GLY A 180 -12.10 -0.55 1.99
N THR A 181 -11.60 -1.79 1.89
CA THR A 181 -12.42 -3.01 1.76
C THR A 181 -13.00 -3.46 3.10
N VAL A 182 -13.91 -4.44 3.11
CA VAL A 182 -14.39 -5.08 4.36
C VAL A 182 -13.29 -5.82 5.15
N LEU A 183 -12.26 -6.34 4.48
CA LEU A 183 -11.09 -6.96 5.13
C LEU A 183 -10.23 -5.95 5.88
N ALA A 184 -10.22 -4.70 5.40
CA ALA A 184 -9.55 -3.57 6.02
C ALA A 184 -10.55 -2.55 6.62
N ALA A 185 -11.83 -2.92 6.80
CA ALA A 185 -12.89 -1.92 6.89
C ALA A 185 -12.72 -1.02 8.10
N SER A 186 -12.76 0.28 7.79
CA SER A 186 -12.81 1.45 8.65
C SER A 186 -11.52 1.85 9.37
N GLN A 187 -11.24 3.15 9.19
CA GLN A 187 -10.48 3.95 10.13
C GLN A 187 -11.26 3.95 11.46
N TYR A 188 -10.64 3.47 12.54
CA TYR A 188 -11.22 3.69 13.86
C TYR A 188 -10.97 5.14 14.23
N SER A 189 -12.01 5.94 14.49
CA SER A 189 -11.81 7.28 15.03
C SER A 189 -12.65 7.54 16.26
N ARG A 190 -12.03 8.16 17.28
CA ARG A 190 -12.71 8.51 18.53
C ARG A 190 -12.19 9.81 19.09
N TRP A 191 -13.10 10.67 19.55
CA TRP A 191 -12.78 11.87 20.30
C TRP A 191 -12.60 11.56 21.78
N VAL A 192 -11.56 12.15 22.38
CA VAL A 192 -11.27 12.13 23.81
C VAL A 192 -11.13 13.53 24.37
N ASP A 193 -11.38 13.66 25.67
CA ASP A 193 -11.32 14.93 26.38
C ASP A 193 -9.98 15.14 27.11
N ASP A 194 -9.20 14.07 27.34
CA ASP A 194 -7.95 14.11 28.10
C ASP A 194 -6.76 13.45 27.34
N ASP A 195 -5.68 13.25 28.08
CA ASP A 195 -4.41 12.69 27.61
C ASP A 195 -4.29 11.18 27.85
N GLU A 196 -5.34 10.56 28.36
CA GLU A 196 -5.32 9.16 28.71
C GLU A 196 -5.39 8.28 27.44
N PRO A 197 -4.64 7.16 27.41
CA PRO A 197 -4.67 6.27 26.28
C PRO A 197 -6.03 5.56 26.19
N VAL A 198 -6.55 5.45 24.98
CA VAL A 198 -7.81 4.74 24.72
C VAL A 198 -7.52 3.31 24.28
N ARG A 199 -8.27 2.36 24.86
CA ARG A 199 -8.32 1.00 24.32
C ARG A 199 -9.13 0.97 23.04
N VAL A 200 -8.49 0.59 21.95
CA VAL A 200 -9.12 0.38 20.64
C VAL A 200 -9.18 -1.11 20.37
N THR A 201 -10.37 -1.57 20.00
CA THR A 201 -10.62 -2.90 19.48
C THR A 201 -10.94 -2.77 18.00
N LEU A 202 -10.18 -3.46 17.17
CA LEU A 202 -10.45 -3.54 15.74
C LEU A 202 -11.22 -4.83 15.48
N GLU A 203 -12.29 -4.72 14.70
CA GLU A 203 -13.03 -5.86 14.17
C GLU A 203 -12.74 -5.94 12.67
N ALA A 204 -12.57 -7.15 12.15
CA ALA A 204 -12.39 -7.40 10.74
C ALA A 204 -13.38 -8.49 10.28
N GLY A 205 -13.75 -8.44 9.00
CA GLY A 205 -14.67 -9.42 8.40
C GLY A 205 -14.11 -10.85 8.43
N THR A 206 -15.03 -11.82 8.39
CA THR A 206 -14.71 -13.23 8.18
C THR A 206 -15.12 -13.63 6.76
N GLN A 207 -14.15 -14.05 5.95
CA GLN A 207 -14.35 -14.59 4.62
C GLN A 207 -13.88 -16.05 4.63
N PRO A 208 -14.55 -16.97 3.90
CA PRO A 208 -13.99 -18.28 3.63
C PRO A 208 -12.57 -18.17 3.06
N GLY A 209 -11.70 -19.11 3.42
CA GLY A 209 -10.28 -19.13 3.00
C GLY A 209 -9.34 -18.21 3.78
N ILE A 210 -9.86 -17.22 4.52
CA ILE A 210 -9.01 -16.42 5.42
C ILE A 210 -8.77 -17.24 6.70
N THR A 211 -7.53 -17.68 6.89
CA THR A 211 -7.11 -18.54 8.01
C THR A 211 -6.58 -17.77 9.21
N GLU A 212 -6.04 -16.58 8.98
CA GLU A 212 -5.56 -15.69 10.03
C GLU A 212 -5.81 -14.23 9.64
N ASN A 213 -6.31 -13.42 10.58
CA ASN A 213 -6.33 -11.96 10.46
C ASN A 213 -5.89 -11.33 11.78
N SER A 214 -4.67 -10.82 11.84
CA SER A 214 -4.08 -10.30 13.08
C SER A 214 -4.81 -9.07 13.64
N CYS A 215 -5.70 -8.46 12.86
CA CYS A 215 -6.52 -7.32 13.26
C CYS A 215 -7.95 -7.68 13.63
N GLN A 216 -8.33 -8.96 13.59
CA GLN A 216 -9.65 -9.42 14.02
C GLN A 216 -9.85 -9.34 15.54
N ASP A 217 -8.80 -9.62 16.32
CA ASP A 217 -8.81 -9.58 17.79
C ASP A 217 -7.83 -8.55 18.36
N PHE A 218 -7.48 -7.55 17.55
CA PHE A 218 -6.47 -6.58 17.95
C PHE A 218 -6.99 -5.66 19.05
N GLN A 219 -6.25 -5.61 20.17
CA GLN A 219 -6.46 -4.65 21.25
C GLN A 219 -5.18 -3.84 21.48
N GLY A 220 -5.28 -2.52 21.31
CA GLY A 220 -4.16 -1.60 21.51
C GLY A 220 -4.55 -0.39 22.36
N LEU A 221 -3.57 0.19 23.05
CA LEU A 221 -3.70 1.47 23.75
C LEU A 221 -3.11 2.57 22.87
N TYR A 222 -3.90 3.62 22.63
CA TYR A 222 -3.52 4.69 21.72
C TYR A 222 -3.66 6.07 22.34
N TYR A 223 -2.62 6.88 22.17
CA TYR A 223 -2.61 8.31 22.48
C TYR A 223 -3.07 9.12 21.27
N PRO A 224 -3.65 10.31 21.49
CA PRO A 224 -4.04 11.17 20.38
C PRO A 224 -2.85 11.68 19.55
N GLY A 225 -2.97 11.64 18.22
CA GLY A 225 -2.02 12.27 17.27
C GLY A 225 -1.14 11.38 16.39
N GLN A 226 -1.23 10.06 16.54
CA GLN A 226 -0.65 9.08 15.62
C GLN A 226 -1.65 7.93 15.47
N ASN A 227 -1.42 7.03 14.50
CA ASN A 227 -1.33 5.57 14.68
C ASN A 227 -1.85 4.79 13.46
N VAL A 228 -0.94 4.06 12.82
CA VAL A 228 -1.26 3.02 11.82
C VAL A 228 -0.96 1.66 12.45
N VAL A 229 -1.93 0.77 12.41
CA VAL A 229 -1.80 -0.62 12.84
C VAL A 229 -1.43 -1.45 11.64
N GLN A 230 -0.31 -2.14 11.70
CA GLN A 230 0.06 -3.11 10.69
C GLN A 230 -0.66 -4.42 10.99
N CYS A 231 -1.53 -4.81 10.08
CA CYS A 231 -2.29 -6.04 10.10
C CYS A 231 -1.63 -7.06 9.17
N ARG A 232 -1.74 -8.33 9.52
CA ARG A 232 -1.41 -9.46 8.66
C ARG A 232 -2.66 -10.27 8.42
N LEU A 233 -2.84 -10.72 7.19
CA LEU A 233 -3.88 -11.64 6.79
C LEU A 233 -3.23 -12.83 6.08
N SER A 234 -3.71 -14.04 6.37
CA SER A 234 -3.21 -15.26 5.76
C SER A 234 -4.37 -16.10 5.19
N THR A 235 -4.10 -16.86 4.13
CA THR A 235 -5.00 -17.86 3.55
C THR A 235 -4.43 -19.26 3.71
N ASP A 236 -5.19 -20.28 3.35
CA ASP A 236 -4.76 -21.69 3.27
C ASP A 236 -3.95 -22.04 1.99
N ALA A 237 -3.72 -21.06 1.11
CA ALA A 237 -2.99 -21.25 -0.14
C ALA A 237 -1.58 -21.83 0.07
N GLN A 238 -1.19 -22.78 -0.80
CA GLN A 238 0.12 -23.45 -0.73
C GLN A 238 1.31 -22.50 -0.98
N TYR A 239 1.09 -21.42 -1.73
CA TYR A 239 2.06 -20.37 -2.05
C TYR A 239 1.34 -19.00 -2.04
N ASP A 240 2.05 -17.94 -1.64
CA ASP A 240 1.51 -16.56 -1.68
C ASP A 240 0.26 -16.29 -0.81
N GLY A 241 0.11 -17.04 0.28
CA GLY A 241 -1.02 -16.94 1.21
C GLY A 241 -0.85 -15.95 2.37
N THR A 242 -0.06 -14.88 2.23
CA THR A 242 0.07 -13.85 3.30
C THR A 242 0.12 -12.44 2.73
N LEU A 243 -0.62 -11.54 3.37
CA LEU A 243 -0.73 -10.13 3.05
C LEU A 243 -0.48 -9.29 4.30
N SER A 244 0.33 -8.24 4.19
CA SER A 244 0.43 -7.19 5.22
C SER A 244 -0.28 -5.93 4.74
N TYR A 245 -1.12 -5.33 5.59
CA TYR A 245 -1.86 -4.11 5.26
C TYR A 245 -1.97 -3.18 6.47
N GLY A 246 -2.10 -1.87 6.22
CA GLY A 246 -2.25 -0.86 7.27
C GLY A 246 -3.72 -0.56 7.58
N ARG A 247 -4.06 -0.44 8.86
CA ARG A 247 -5.31 0.17 9.33
C ARG A 247 -5.03 1.46 10.07
N ILE A 248 -5.76 2.52 9.76
CA ILE A 248 -5.61 3.81 10.43
C ILE A 248 -6.44 3.82 11.72
N VAL A 249 -5.83 4.21 12.83
CA VAL A 249 -6.48 4.41 14.13
C VAL A 249 -6.25 5.85 14.57
N GLU A 250 -7.31 6.64 14.58
CA GLU A 250 -7.27 8.05 14.94
C GLU A 250 -7.93 8.30 16.30
N VAL A 251 -7.11 8.42 17.34
CA VAL A 251 -7.58 9.02 18.59
C VAL A 251 -7.42 10.53 18.46
N LYS A 252 -8.53 11.26 18.52
CA LYS A 252 -8.58 12.71 18.31
C LYS A 252 -8.82 13.44 19.62
N ARG A 253 -8.04 14.48 19.88
CA ARG A 253 -8.30 15.42 20.98
C ARG A 253 -8.84 16.71 20.43
N GLN A 254 -9.79 17.30 21.14
CA GLN A 254 -10.27 18.64 20.88
C GLN A 254 -9.10 19.65 20.93
N PRO A 255 -9.16 20.76 20.18
CA PRO A 255 -8.14 21.81 20.28
C PRO A 255 -8.13 22.39 21.69
N ILE A 256 -6.95 22.50 22.29
CA ILE A 256 -6.74 23.22 23.54
C ILE A 256 -6.49 24.68 23.18
N VAL A 257 -7.40 25.56 23.61
CA VAL A 257 -7.33 26.98 23.31
C VAL A 257 -6.85 27.75 24.52
N SER A 258 -5.72 28.45 24.38
CA SER A 258 -5.17 29.35 25.37
C SER A 258 -5.25 30.78 24.85
N VAL A 259 -6.19 31.55 25.42
CA VAL A 259 -6.35 32.99 25.17
C VAL A 259 -6.47 33.73 26.51
N PRO A 260 -5.95 34.97 26.61
CA PRO A 260 -6.19 35.78 27.80
C PRO A 260 -7.68 36.11 27.92
N SER A 261 -8.26 36.05 29.12
CA SER A 261 -9.65 36.43 29.35
C SER A 261 -9.89 37.93 29.16
N GLU A 262 -8.88 38.75 29.47
CA GLU A 262 -8.91 40.20 29.33
C GLU A 262 -7.56 40.73 28.81
N VAL A 263 -7.61 41.68 27.87
CA VAL A 263 -6.45 42.45 27.42
C VAL A 263 -6.76 43.94 27.45
N ARG A 264 -5.85 44.69 28.07
CA ARG A 264 -5.89 46.15 28.07
C ARG A 264 -4.94 46.70 27.03
N LEU A 265 -5.45 47.63 26.22
CA LEU A 265 -4.70 48.31 25.17
C LEU A 265 -4.76 49.83 25.40
N GLN A 266 -3.76 50.54 24.90
CA GLN A 266 -3.72 52.01 24.96
C GLN A 266 -3.66 52.57 23.54
N VAL A 267 -4.37 53.66 23.31
CA VAL A 267 -4.35 54.37 22.01
C VAL A 267 -2.91 54.78 21.68
N GLY A 268 -2.52 54.62 20.42
CA GLY A 268 -1.19 55.00 19.94
C GLY A 268 -0.03 54.10 20.40
N ARG A 269 -0.25 53.12 21.28
CA ARG A 269 0.76 52.13 21.67
C ARG A 269 0.64 50.85 20.87
N ARG A 270 1.76 50.41 20.28
CA ARG A 270 1.81 49.13 19.57
C ARG A 270 1.60 47.98 20.55
N ALA A 271 0.74 47.04 20.19
CA ALA A 271 0.45 45.84 20.97
C ALA A 271 0.55 44.59 20.10
N SER A 272 0.88 43.47 20.75
CA SER A 272 0.79 42.12 20.21
C SER A 272 0.16 41.21 21.27
N VAL A 273 -0.85 40.45 20.88
CA VAL A 273 -1.49 39.43 21.70
C VAL A 273 -1.30 38.09 21.01
N GLN A 274 -0.58 37.17 21.67
CA GLN A 274 -0.46 35.80 21.20
C GLN A 274 -1.71 35.01 21.56
N LEU A 275 -2.30 34.34 20.56
CA LEU A 275 -3.28 33.28 20.78
C LEU A 275 -2.59 31.94 20.55
N ARG A 276 -2.96 30.90 21.31
CA ARG A 276 -2.42 29.55 21.13
C ARG A 276 -3.56 28.56 21.01
N ALA A 277 -3.59 27.80 19.91
CA ALA A 277 -4.43 26.62 19.78
C ALA A 277 -3.51 25.41 19.59
N GLU A 278 -3.56 24.48 20.52
CA GLU A 278 -2.74 23.26 20.50
C GLU A 278 -3.61 22.06 20.17
N SER A 279 -3.13 21.24 19.24
CA SER A 279 -3.68 19.91 19.00
C SER A 279 -2.63 19.05 18.29
N PRO A 280 -2.66 17.73 18.50
CA PRO A 280 -1.90 16.80 17.68
C PRO A 280 -2.28 16.83 16.19
N PHE A 281 -3.44 17.38 15.84
CA PHE A 281 -3.89 17.59 14.47
C PHE A 281 -3.79 19.08 14.12
N PRO A 282 -3.61 19.45 12.85
CA PRO A 282 -3.57 20.86 12.46
C PRO A 282 -4.81 21.59 13.00
N SER A 283 -4.61 22.48 13.97
CA SER A 283 -5.67 23.32 14.53
C SER A 283 -5.52 24.73 14.00
N VAL A 284 -6.64 25.27 13.55
CA VAL A 284 -6.68 26.63 13.02
C VAL A 284 -7.71 27.42 13.82
N PHE A 285 -7.37 28.66 14.19
CA PHE A 285 -8.39 29.63 14.59
C PHE A 285 -9.16 30.03 13.33
N THR A 286 -10.42 29.59 13.22
CA THR A 286 -11.18 29.68 11.98
C THR A 286 -12.06 30.93 11.90
N SER A 287 -12.41 31.53 13.04
CA SER A 287 -13.27 32.71 13.09
C SER A 287 -13.26 33.42 14.44
N PHE A 288 -13.77 34.66 14.43
CA PHE A 288 -14.14 35.40 15.63
C PHE A 288 -15.49 36.12 15.47
N SER A 289 -16.24 36.28 16.57
CA SER A 289 -17.64 36.74 16.54
C SER A 289 -17.87 38.23 16.18
N GLY A 290 -16.82 39.02 15.96
CA GLY A 290 -16.95 40.46 15.66
C GLY A 290 -15.67 41.13 15.15
N SER A 291 -15.72 42.43 14.86
CA SER A 291 -14.56 43.18 14.37
C SER A 291 -13.54 43.44 15.48
N LEU A 292 -12.25 43.23 15.20
CA LEU A 292 -11.15 43.63 16.08
C LEU A 292 -11.19 45.15 16.40
N PRO A 293 -10.62 45.59 17.55
CA PRO A 293 -10.47 47.01 17.85
C PRO A 293 -9.78 47.77 16.69
N PRO A 294 -10.32 48.90 16.22
CA PRO A 294 -9.75 49.68 15.12
C PRO A 294 -8.24 49.95 15.29
N GLY A 295 -7.44 49.52 14.30
CA GLY A 295 -5.98 49.62 14.33
C GLY A 295 -5.27 48.32 14.73
N MET A 296 -6.02 47.28 15.14
CA MET A 296 -5.54 45.92 15.32
C MET A 296 -5.88 45.05 14.10
N ARG A 297 -5.01 44.07 13.81
CA ARG A 297 -5.22 43.06 12.76
C ARG A 297 -4.86 41.66 13.25
N TRP A 298 -5.48 40.66 12.66
CA TRP A 298 -5.10 39.26 12.82
C TRP A 298 -3.91 38.94 11.91
N ASP A 299 -2.98 38.15 12.43
CA ASP A 299 -1.83 37.60 11.72
C ASP A 299 -1.93 36.07 11.80
N ALA A 300 -2.38 35.46 10.71
CA ALA A 300 -2.70 34.03 10.68
C ALA A 300 -1.47 33.14 10.78
N ASP A 301 -0.33 33.59 10.24
CA ASP A 301 0.93 32.85 10.22
C ASP A 301 1.52 32.73 11.62
N THR A 302 1.44 33.82 12.40
CA THR A 302 1.98 33.88 13.77
C THR A 302 0.93 33.61 14.85
N GLN A 303 -0.35 33.47 14.47
CA GLN A 303 -1.50 33.39 15.37
C GLN A 303 -1.55 34.54 16.39
N GLN A 304 -1.26 35.77 15.94
CA GLN A 304 -1.23 36.97 16.78
C GLN A 304 -2.27 38.00 16.36
N ILE A 305 -2.79 38.74 17.33
CA ILE A 305 -3.46 40.02 17.08
C ILE A 305 -2.44 41.12 17.31
N VAL A 306 -2.08 41.85 16.25
CA VAL A 306 -1.04 42.88 16.29
C VAL A 306 -1.55 44.19 15.74
N GLY A 307 -1.03 45.31 16.25
CA GLY A 307 -1.39 46.62 15.72
C GLY A 307 -1.19 47.76 16.69
N THR A 308 -1.80 48.89 16.38
CA THR A 308 -1.78 50.10 17.21
C THR A 308 -3.21 50.62 17.28
N PRO A 309 -3.89 50.54 18.45
CA PRO A 309 -5.27 51.00 18.58
C PRO A 309 -5.41 52.48 18.28
N THR A 310 -6.51 52.85 17.64
CA THR A 310 -6.88 54.25 17.35
C THR A 310 -7.90 54.75 18.38
N GLU A 311 -8.14 56.06 18.45
CA GLU A 311 -9.17 56.64 19.34
C GLU A 311 -10.56 56.04 19.13
N ARG A 312 -10.90 55.61 17.90
CA ARG A 312 -12.16 54.92 17.58
C ARG A 312 -12.28 53.55 18.24
N ALA A 313 -11.20 53.02 18.80
CA ALA A 313 -11.17 51.74 19.48
C ALA A 313 -11.48 51.83 20.98
N ILE A 314 -11.54 53.04 21.56
CA ILE A 314 -11.83 53.26 22.99
C ILE A 314 -13.13 52.56 23.40
N GLY A 315 -13.08 51.84 24.52
CA GLY A 315 -14.19 51.06 25.06
C GLY A 315 -13.88 49.59 25.25
N THR A 316 -14.91 48.82 25.61
CA THR A 316 -14.81 47.38 25.90
C THR A 316 -15.51 46.56 24.83
N ARG A 317 -14.86 45.49 24.36
CA ARG A 317 -15.40 44.57 23.34
C ARG A 317 -15.00 43.14 23.65
N THR A 318 -15.96 42.24 23.68
CA THR A 318 -15.70 40.79 23.82
C THR A 318 -15.76 40.15 22.43
N LEU A 319 -14.72 39.37 22.11
CA LEU A 319 -14.66 38.56 20.90
C LEU A 319 -14.66 37.09 21.30
N GLU A 320 -15.49 36.30 20.63
CA GLU A 320 -15.43 34.84 20.68
C GLU A 320 -14.42 34.36 19.65
N PHE A 321 -13.68 33.30 19.96
CA PHE A 321 -12.71 32.66 19.09
C PHE A 321 -13.09 31.19 18.94
N VAL A 322 -13.02 30.69 17.71
CA VAL A 322 -13.26 29.28 17.40
C VAL A 322 -11.96 28.64 16.94
N ALA A 323 -11.55 27.59 17.65
CA ALA A 323 -10.53 26.66 17.17
C ALA A 323 -11.21 25.41 16.62
N ASP A 324 -10.74 24.93 15.48
CA ASP A 324 -11.31 23.77 14.80
C ASP A 324 -10.20 22.86 14.26
N ASN A 325 -10.33 21.56 14.54
CA ASN A 325 -9.52 20.47 13.99
C ASN A 325 -10.40 19.29 13.53
N GLY A 326 -11.65 19.57 13.15
CA GLY A 326 -12.72 18.58 12.97
C GLY A 326 -13.73 18.57 14.13
N ARG A 327 -13.41 19.26 15.24
CA ARG A 327 -14.33 19.57 16.32
C ARG A 327 -14.11 20.99 16.81
N GLN A 328 -15.20 21.75 16.93
CA GLN A 328 -15.14 23.16 17.32
C GLN A 328 -15.05 23.33 18.84
N VAL A 329 -14.06 24.13 19.27
CA VAL A 329 -13.95 24.64 20.63
C VAL A 329 -14.03 26.16 20.58
N ARG A 330 -14.88 26.70 21.46
CA ARG A 330 -15.16 28.14 21.57
C ARG A 330 -14.55 28.70 22.84
N THR A 331 -13.96 29.87 22.74
CA THR A 331 -13.49 30.65 23.89
C THR A 331 -13.80 32.13 23.66
N SER A 332 -13.65 32.97 24.67
CA SER A 332 -13.90 34.40 24.55
C SER A 332 -12.81 35.22 25.23
N MET A 333 -12.53 36.39 24.68
CA MET A 333 -11.56 37.33 25.20
C MET A 333 -12.10 38.75 25.11
N THR A 334 -11.91 39.52 26.19
CA THR A 334 -12.38 40.89 26.28
C THR A 334 -11.24 41.89 26.10
N PHE A 335 -11.39 42.80 25.16
CA PHE A 335 -10.48 43.92 24.93
C PHE A 335 -11.04 45.17 25.60
N THR A 336 -10.20 45.84 26.39
CA THR A 336 -10.49 47.17 26.94
C THR A 336 -9.44 48.14 26.41
N VAL A 337 -9.86 49.10 25.59
CA VAL A 337 -8.96 50.14 25.06
C VAL A 337 -9.19 51.43 25.82
N THR A 338 -8.13 51.96 26.41
CA THR A 338 -8.12 53.28 27.05
C THR A 338 -7.37 54.28 26.19
N GLU A 339 -7.55 55.57 26.51
CA GLU A 339 -6.64 56.63 26.06
C GLU A 339 -5.17 56.30 26.36
#